data_AF-A0A635RC22-F1
#
_entry.id   AF-A0A635RC22-F1
#
_cell.length_a   1.000
_cell.length_b   1.000
_cell.length_c   1.000
_cell.angle_alpha   90.00
_cell.angle_beta   90.00
_cell.angle_gamma   90.00
#
_symmetry.space_group_name_H-M   'P 1'
#
loop_
_entity.id
_entity.type
_entity.pdbx_description
1 polymer ?
#
loop_
_entity_poly.entity_id
_entity_poly.type
_entity_poly.pdbx_seq_one_letter_code
_entity_poly.pdbx_strand_id
1 'polypeptide(L)'
;MLKVYVPQLQRINPSLFEGLFYKIWPQYFNERLKDPKWSTVQGEFFYTAQTACTNVFTHLISEVIDAINTNRNFDLRDIIIDLSAIFDNYDCDDAVFEHFSSEDVWEAVYQWLEYYVNFLLSSNMLENYNKALFPIYNDLMNVKRTKNLVGFWYSTYDAECKLWEKEMIAYGIERDDFDELHRGYWPFNHYENGCHGDPYLWSFYFCNQTGVIYLEDTGVRIPNGADVTYCQLRKDRADVIYQDY
;
A
#
# COMPACT_ATOMS: atom_id res chain seq x y z
N MET A 1 1.27 16.03 -16.57
CA MET A 1 1.09 15.31 -15.30
C MET A 1 1.26 16.27 -14.14
N LEU A 2 0.26 16.31 -13.27
CA LEU A 2 0.22 17.21 -12.13
C LEU A 2 0.81 16.52 -10.90
N LYS A 3 1.95 17.01 -10.38
CA LYS A 3 2.49 16.55 -9.10
C LYS A 3 1.57 17.02 -7.96
N VAL A 4 0.98 16.08 -7.22
CA VAL A 4 0.11 16.37 -6.08
C VAL A 4 0.76 15.84 -4.82
N TYR A 5 1.30 16.76 -4.03
CA TYR A 5 1.77 16.44 -2.69
C TYR A 5 0.57 16.03 -1.84
N VAL A 6 0.75 14.98 -1.03
CA VAL A 6 -0.23 14.56 -0.04
C VAL A 6 0.37 14.70 1.37
N PRO A 7 0.58 15.94 1.88
CA PRO A 7 1.26 16.19 3.16
C PRO A 7 0.67 15.42 4.35
N GLN A 8 -0.61 15.10 4.28
CA GLN A 8 -1.38 14.44 5.32
C GLN A 8 -0.96 12.97 5.45
N LEU A 9 -0.48 12.35 4.38
CA LEU A 9 0.13 11.02 4.40
C LEU A 9 1.55 11.04 5.01
N GLN A 10 2.24 12.19 5.07
CA GLN A 10 3.52 12.32 5.80
C GLN A 10 3.34 12.14 7.33
N ARG A 11 2.10 12.17 7.82
CA ARG A 11 1.79 11.82 9.22
C ARG A 11 1.93 10.31 9.48
N ILE A 12 1.91 9.50 8.44
CA ILE A 12 2.27 8.08 8.49
C ILE A 12 3.79 8.04 8.35
N ASN A 13 4.48 7.95 9.49
CA ASN A 13 5.93 8.05 9.58
C ASN A 13 6.48 7.08 10.64
N PRO A 14 7.80 6.87 10.70
CA PRO A 14 8.42 5.99 11.69
C PRO A 14 7.98 6.23 13.14
N SER A 15 7.77 7.49 13.56
CA SER A 15 7.33 7.79 14.93
C SER A 15 5.92 7.28 15.23
N LEU A 16 5.03 7.24 14.23
CA LEU A 16 3.71 6.61 14.39
C LEU A 16 3.86 5.10 14.64
N PHE A 17 4.71 4.42 13.87
CA PHE A 17 4.90 2.98 13.98
C PHE A 17 5.57 2.58 15.29
N GLU A 18 6.59 3.33 15.69
CA GLU A 18 7.22 3.19 16.99
C GLU A 18 6.20 3.40 18.13
N GLY A 19 5.37 4.44 18.03
CA GLY A 19 4.30 4.70 18.98
C GLY A 19 3.26 3.56 19.05
N LEU A 20 2.87 2.99 17.91
CA LEU A 20 1.96 1.84 17.86
C LEU A 20 2.59 0.59 18.49
N PHE A 21 3.85 0.31 18.20
CA PHE A 21 4.59 -0.79 18.83
C PHE A 21 4.59 -0.65 20.36
N TYR A 22 5.06 0.48 20.88
CA TYR A 22 5.17 0.67 22.34
C TYR A 22 3.82 0.79 23.05
N LYS A 23 2.74 1.08 22.33
CA LYS A 23 1.39 1.02 22.88
C LYS A 23 0.91 -0.42 23.14
N ILE A 24 1.35 -1.38 22.34
CA ILE A 24 0.84 -2.76 22.35
C ILE A 24 1.82 -3.72 23.02
N TRP A 25 3.11 -3.51 22.80
CA TRP A 25 4.18 -4.35 23.28
C TRP A 25 4.08 -4.68 24.79
N PRO A 26 3.84 -3.71 25.70
CA PRO A 26 3.74 -4.03 27.13
C PRO A 26 2.62 -5.02 27.45
N GLN A 27 1.49 -4.94 26.76
CA GLN A 27 0.38 -5.87 26.98
C GLN A 27 0.75 -7.27 26.48
N TYR A 28 1.24 -7.38 25.24
CA TYR A 28 1.64 -8.66 24.67
C TYR A 28 2.74 -9.35 25.50
N PHE A 29 3.77 -8.60 25.88
CA PHE A 29 4.88 -9.09 26.70
C PHE A 29 4.39 -9.69 28.02
N ASN A 30 3.53 -8.97 28.73
CA ASN A 30 3.03 -9.39 30.04
C ASN A 30 2.01 -10.55 29.95
N GLU A 31 1.21 -10.61 28.88
CA GLU A 31 0.14 -11.60 28.75
C GLU A 31 0.56 -12.90 28.05
N ARG A 32 1.51 -12.82 27.11
CA ARG A 32 1.90 -13.94 26.23
C ARG A 32 3.28 -14.48 26.55
N LEU A 33 4.29 -13.62 26.61
CA LEU A 33 5.69 -14.03 26.77
C LEU A 33 6.03 -14.37 28.22
N LYS A 34 5.58 -13.55 29.19
CA LYS A 34 5.65 -13.78 30.66
C LYS A 34 7.05 -14.00 31.26
N ASP A 35 8.10 -14.10 30.46
CA ASP A 35 9.50 -14.20 30.89
C ASP A 35 10.25 -12.89 30.58
N PRO A 36 10.86 -12.23 31.58
CA PRO A 36 11.63 -10.99 31.36
C PRO A 36 12.77 -11.14 30.35
N LYS A 37 13.30 -12.35 30.13
CA LYS A 37 14.39 -12.61 29.16
C LYS A 37 14.03 -12.24 27.72
N TRP A 38 12.75 -12.24 27.36
CA TRP A 38 12.27 -11.80 26.04
C TRP A 38 12.61 -10.34 25.72
N SER A 39 12.92 -9.52 26.74
CA SER A 39 13.41 -8.16 26.51
C SER A 39 14.74 -8.11 25.75
N THR A 40 15.58 -9.15 25.85
CA THR A 40 16.88 -9.24 25.14
C THR A 40 16.72 -9.36 23.62
N VAL A 41 15.55 -9.80 23.15
CA VAL A 41 15.23 -9.99 21.72
C VAL A 41 14.10 -9.07 21.24
N GLN A 42 13.77 -8.02 22.02
CA GLN A 42 12.71 -7.05 21.66
C GLN A 42 12.89 -6.45 20.25
N GLY A 43 14.14 -6.36 19.77
CA GLY A 43 14.47 -5.86 18.43
C GLY A 43 13.77 -6.66 17.31
N GLU A 44 13.66 -7.98 17.44
CA GLU A 44 13.00 -8.83 16.43
C GLU A 44 11.50 -8.53 16.34
N PHE A 45 10.85 -8.36 17.50
CA PHE A 45 9.44 -7.98 17.58
C PHE A 45 9.20 -6.58 17.03
N PHE A 46 10.11 -5.64 17.30
CA PHE A 46 10.02 -4.28 16.79
C PHE A 46 10.15 -4.23 15.26
N TYR A 47 11.18 -4.90 14.72
CA TYR A 47 11.43 -4.95 13.29
C TYR A 47 10.25 -5.55 12.53
N THR A 48 9.73 -6.69 13.00
CA THR A 48 8.59 -7.36 12.36
C THR A 48 7.30 -6.55 12.48
N ALA A 49 7.11 -5.82 13.58
CA ALA A 49 6.00 -4.86 13.71
C ALA A 49 6.09 -3.69 12.72
N GLN A 50 7.31 -3.17 12.47
CA GLN A 50 7.53 -2.14 11.46
C GLN A 50 7.19 -2.62 10.05
N THR A 51 7.60 -3.84 9.70
CA THR A 51 7.23 -4.47 8.41
C THR A 51 5.73 -4.65 8.27
N ALA A 52 5.05 -5.14 9.32
CA ALA A 52 3.60 -5.27 9.34
C ALA A 52 2.87 -3.92 9.19
N CYS A 53 3.31 -2.90 9.91
CA CYS A 53 2.78 -1.54 9.76
C CYS A 53 2.97 -1.01 8.34
N THR A 54 4.16 -1.14 7.77
CA THR A 54 4.46 -0.61 6.43
C THR A 54 3.54 -1.22 5.39
N ASN A 55 3.38 -2.55 5.42
CA ASN A 55 2.48 -3.26 4.53
C ASN A 55 1.02 -2.81 4.69
N VAL A 56 0.50 -2.85 5.93
CA VAL A 56 -0.89 -2.44 6.21
C VAL A 56 -1.13 -1.01 5.75
N PHE A 57 -0.31 -0.06 6.17
CA PHE A 57 -0.52 1.35 5.85
C PHE A 57 -0.32 1.64 4.35
N THR A 58 0.59 0.96 3.66
CA THR A 58 0.72 1.06 2.20
C THR A 58 -0.58 0.63 1.52
N HIS A 59 -1.16 -0.51 1.91
CA HIS A 59 -2.46 -0.95 1.39
C HIS A 59 -3.61 0.01 1.71
N LEU A 60 -3.65 0.59 2.92
CA LEU A 60 -4.66 1.60 3.27
C LEU A 60 -4.56 2.85 2.39
N ILE A 61 -3.35 3.26 2.01
CA ILE A 61 -3.12 4.39 1.12
C ILE A 61 -3.52 4.04 -0.32
N SER A 62 -3.12 2.86 -0.80
CA SER A 62 -3.56 2.35 -2.11
C SER A 62 -5.07 2.37 -2.22
N GLU A 63 -5.77 1.91 -1.18
CA GLU A 63 -7.23 1.89 -1.11
C GLU A 63 -7.86 3.28 -1.22
N VAL A 64 -7.20 4.34 -0.73
CA VAL A 64 -7.62 5.74 -0.93
C VAL A 64 -7.53 6.10 -2.42
N ILE A 65 -6.38 5.83 -3.04
CA ILE A 65 -6.12 6.14 -4.46
C ILE A 65 -7.07 5.36 -5.37
N ASP A 66 -7.28 4.08 -5.07
CA ASP A 66 -8.18 3.21 -5.80
C ASP A 66 -9.63 3.66 -5.68
N ALA A 67 -10.04 4.14 -4.50
CA ALA A 67 -11.38 4.66 -4.29
C ALA A 67 -11.65 5.84 -5.22
N ILE A 68 -10.66 6.73 -5.31
CA ILE A 68 -10.70 7.91 -6.17
C ILE A 68 -10.69 7.51 -7.65
N ASN A 69 -9.82 6.60 -8.04
CA ASN A 69 -9.64 6.18 -9.43
C ASN A 69 -10.87 5.47 -9.98
N THR A 70 -11.51 4.64 -9.15
CA THR A 70 -12.72 3.88 -9.47
C THR A 70 -14.03 4.60 -9.16
N ASN A 71 -13.97 5.85 -8.66
CA ASN A 71 -15.12 6.65 -8.25
C ASN A 71 -16.04 5.96 -7.22
N ARG A 72 -15.51 5.04 -6.41
CA ARG A 72 -16.24 4.38 -5.32
C ARG A 72 -16.09 5.19 -4.04
N ASN A 73 -17.04 5.01 -3.12
CA ASN A 73 -16.89 5.58 -1.79
C ASN A 73 -15.72 4.89 -1.07
N PHE A 74 -14.86 5.69 -0.44
CA PHE A 74 -13.80 5.19 0.42
C PHE A 74 -14.38 4.65 1.72
N ASP A 75 -14.05 3.40 2.03
CA ASP A 75 -14.45 2.73 3.27
C ASP A 75 -13.50 1.57 3.57
N LEU A 76 -12.93 1.54 4.77
CA LEU A 76 -12.01 0.49 5.20
C LEU A 76 -12.68 -0.70 5.88
N ARG A 77 -14.00 -0.67 6.11
CA ARG A 77 -14.69 -1.71 6.89
C ARG A 77 -14.59 -3.11 6.29
N ASP A 78 -14.50 -3.19 4.96
CA ASP A 78 -14.44 -4.45 4.20
C ASP A 78 -13.08 -4.64 3.49
N ILE A 79 -12.04 -3.93 3.93
CA ILE A 79 -10.72 -4.08 3.31
C ILE A 79 -10.13 -5.46 3.59
N ILE A 80 -9.60 -6.09 2.55
CA ILE A 80 -8.85 -7.35 2.65
C ILE A 80 -7.40 -7.01 2.32
N ILE A 81 -6.50 -7.25 3.28
CA ILE A 81 -5.06 -7.06 3.11
C ILE A 81 -4.41 -8.44 3.20
N ASP A 82 -3.73 -8.84 2.13
CA ASP A 82 -2.92 -10.05 2.12
C ASP A 82 -1.58 -9.75 2.79
N LEU A 83 -1.32 -10.43 3.90
CA LEU A 83 -0.09 -10.28 4.69
C LEU A 83 0.72 -11.58 4.73
N SER A 84 0.36 -12.57 3.90
CA SER A 84 1.02 -13.89 3.86
C SER A 84 2.53 -13.77 3.70
N ALA A 85 2.99 -12.89 2.79
CA ALA A 85 4.39 -12.65 2.55
C ALA A 85 5.18 -12.22 3.80
N ILE A 86 4.57 -11.55 4.78
CA ILE A 86 5.26 -11.11 6.00
C ILE A 86 5.61 -12.30 6.89
N PHE A 87 4.73 -13.31 6.92
CA PHE A 87 4.96 -14.53 7.69
C PHE A 87 6.02 -15.41 7.03
N ASP A 88 6.08 -15.42 5.69
CA ASP A 88 7.05 -16.22 4.93
C ASP A 88 8.45 -15.60 4.87
N ASN A 89 8.55 -14.26 4.99
CA ASN A 89 9.81 -13.53 4.83
C ASN A 89 10.64 -13.38 6.11
N TYR A 90 10.10 -13.68 7.30
CA TYR A 90 10.88 -13.61 8.53
C TYR A 90 11.67 -14.90 8.76
N ASP A 91 12.99 -14.78 8.77
CA ASP A 91 13.93 -15.86 9.03
C ASP A 91 15.03 -15.37 9.98
N CYS A 92 15.35 -16.19 10.99
CA CYS A 92 16.41 -15.93 11.96
C CYS A 92 17.29 -17.16 12.23
N ASP A 93 17.33 -18.11 11.29
CA ASP A 93 18.06 -19.37 11.43
C ASP A 93 19.56 -19.18 11.74
N ASP A 94 20.18 -18.13 11.20
CA ASP A 94 21.60 -17.79 11.42
C ASP A 94 21.86 -16.85 12.63
N ALA A 95 20.81 -16.41 13.33
CA ALA A 95 20.94 -15.49 14.46
C ALA A 95 21.35 -16.21 15.76
N VAL A 96 22.12 -15.52 16.61
CA VAL A 96 22.52 -16.03 17.92
C VAL A 96 21.85 -15.20 19.01
N PHE A 97 20.95 -15.84 19.77
CA PHE A 97 20.23 -15.22 20.87
C PHE A 97 20.78 -15.69 22.23
N GLU A 98 20.86 -14.79 23.21
CA GLU A 98 21.50 -15.06 24.51
C GLU A 98 20.76 -16.13 25.34
N HIS A 99 19.44 -16.21 25.18
CA HIS A 99 18.57 -16.99 26.07
C HIS A 99 17.62 -17.95 25.35
N PHE A 100 17.58 -17.93 24.02
CA PHE A 100 16.58 -18.63 23.21
C PHE A 100 17.26 -19.30 22.01
N SER A 101 16.67 -20.37 21.48
CA SER A 101 17.04 -20.86 20.16
C SER A 101 16.40 -19.99 19.06
N SER A 102 16.92 -20.07 17.84
CA SER A 102 16.30 -19.40 16.68
C SER A 102 14.87 -19.89 16.44
N GLU A 103 14.60 -21.17 16.66
CA GLU A 103 13.25 -21.75 16.55
C GLU A 103 12.28 -21.14 17.58
N ASP A 104 12.71 -20.98 18.84
CA ASP A 104 11.89 -20.34 19.89
C ASP A 104 11.55 -18.89 19.52
N VAL A 105 12.55 -18.14 19.01
CA VAL A 105 12.35 -16.74 18.60
C VAL A 105 11.45 -16.66 17.38
N TRP A 106 11.65 -17.53 16.39
CA TRP A 106 10.82 -17.60 15.20
C TRP A 106 9.35 -17.86 15.52
N GLU A 107 9.06 -18.85 16.38
CA GLU A 107 7.69 -19.13 16.79
C GLU A 107 7.07 -17.96 17.56
N ALA A 108 7.83 -17.34 18.47
CA ALA A 108 7.35 -16.19 19.24
C ALA A 108 7.07 -14.97 18.35
N VAL A 109 7.91 -14.73 17.34
CA VAL A 109 7.70 -13.67 16.34
C VAL A 109 6.48 -13.96 15.47
N TYR A 110 6.28 -15.21 15.06
CA TYR A 110 5.09 -15.60 14.30
C TYR A 110 3.80 -15.31 15.09
N GLN A 111 3.75 -15.73 16.37
CA GLN A 111 2.62 -15.45 17.26
C GLN A 111 2.44 -13.95 17.54
N TRP A 112 3.54 -13.19 17.59
CA TRP A 112 3.51 -11.74 17.71
C TRP A 112 2.90 -11.09 16.48
N LEU A 113 3.32 -11.48 15.28
CA LEU A 113 2.79 -10.98 14.02
C LEU A 113 1.28 -11.23 13.93
N GLU A 114 0.82 -12.44 14.25
CA GLU A 114 -0.62 -12.72 14.31
C GLU A 114 -1.35 -11.77 15.29
N TYR A 115 -0.82 -11.60 16.50
CA TYR A 115 -1.42 -10.73 17.50
C TYR A 115 -1.46 -9.26 17.05
N TYR A 116 -0.34 -8.77 16.52
CA TYR A 116 -0.17 -7.39 16.11
C TYR A 116 -1.01 -7.04 14.88
N VAL A 117 -1.03 -7.91 13.87
CA VAL A 117 -1.88 -7.77 12.67
C VAL A 117 -3.36 -7.78 13.06
N ASN A 118 -3.79 -8.69 13.95
CA ASN A 118 -5.17 -8.72 14.43
C ASN A 118 -5.55 -7.41 15.15
N PHE A 119 -4.61 -6.80 15.88
CA PHE A 119 -4.83 -5.47 16.44
C PHE A 119 -4.98 -4.41 15.34
N LEU A 120 -4.04 -4.35 14.39
CA LEU A 120 -4.02 -3.34 13.32
C LEU A 120 -5.30 -3.41 12.48
N LEU A 121 -5.79 -4.62 12.20
CA LEU A 121 -6.99 -4.86 11.39
C LEU A 121 -8.27 -4.99 12.23
N SER A 122 -8.21 -4.75 13.54
CA SER A 122 -9.42 -4.75 14.37
C SER A 122 -10.38 -3.66 13.91
N SER A 123 -11.69 -3.90 14.00
CA SER A 123 -12.72 -2.97 13.53
C SER A 123 -12.58 -1.57 14.12
N ASN A 124 -12.17 -1.46 15.38
CA ASN A 124 -11.91 -0.17 16.04
C ASN A 124 -10.71 0.57 15.43
N MET A 125 -9.63 -0.15 15.10
CA MET A 125 -8.48 0.46 14.44
C MET A 125 -8.81 0.87 13.01
N LEU A 126 -9.50 0.02 12.24
CA LEU A 126 -9.98 0.34 10.90
C LEU A 126 -10.91 1.56 10.90
N GLU A 127 -11.80 1.71 11.89
CA GLU A 127 -12.64 2.90 12.02
C GLU A 127 -11.81 4.17 12.28
N ASN A 128 -10.77 4.08 13.12
CA ASN A 128 -9.88 5.21 13.39
C ASN A 128 -9.05 5.58 12.16
N TYR A 129 -8.54 4.60 11.43
CA TYR A 129 -7.84 4.83 10.16
C TYR A 129 -8.78 5.45 9.13
N ASN A 130 -10.03 4.97 9.04
CA ASN A 130 -11.02 5.51 8.13
C ASN A 130 -11.27 6.99 8.44
N LYS A 131 -11.46 7.35 9.72
CA LYS A 131 -11.60 8.76 10.15
C LYS A 131 -10.39 9.62 9.80
N ALA A 132 -9.18 9.05 9.87
CA ALA A 132 -7.93 9.76 9.58
C ALA A 132 -7.70 9.95 8.07
N LEU A 133 -8.06 8.96 7.24
CA LEU A 133 -7.81 8.95 5.80
C LEU A 133 -8.97 9.56 4.99
N PHE A 134 -10.19 9.55 5.50
CA PHE A 134 -11.36 10.10 4.80
C PHE A 134 -11.22 11.58 4.38
N PRO A 135 -10.62 12.48 5.19
CA PRO A 135 -10.31 13.84 4.74
C PRO A 135 -9.38 13.88 3.51
N ILE A 136 -8.36 13.01 3.48
CA ILE A 136 -7.40 12.91 2.38
C ILE A 136 -8.11 12.47 1.10
N TYR A 137 -8.96 11.44 1.21
CA TYR A 137 -9.81 10.99 0.11
C TYR A 137 -10.65 12.15 -0.46
N ASN A 138 -11.31 12.95 0.38
CA ASN A 138 -12.13 14.07 -0.08
C ASN A 138 -11.31 15.17 -0.76
N ASP A 139 -10.14 15.51 -0.21
CA ASP A 139 -9.25 16.52 -0.78
C ASP A 139 -8.78 16.09 -2.17
N LEU A 140 -8.32 14.85 -2.33
CA LEU A 140 -7.88 14.32 -3.61
C LEU A 140 -9.04 14.18 -4.62
N MET A 141 -10.23 13.78 -4.17
CA MET A 141 -11.45 13.79 -5.01
C MET A 141 -11.77 15.20 -5.51
N ASN A 142 -11.62 16.23 -4.67
CA ASN A 142 -11.82 17.62 -5.06
C ASN A 142 -10.76 18.06 -6.08
N VAL A 143 -9.50 17.68 -5.89
CA VAL A 143 -8.43 17.94 -6.88
C VAL A 143 -8.75 17.27 -8.21
N LYS A 144 -9.11 15.98 -8.23
CA LYS A 144 -9.50 15.25 -9.45
C LYS A 144 -10.58 15.99 -10.23
N ARG A 145 -11.64 16.43 -9.54
CA ARG A 145 -12.77 17.15 -10.16
C ARG A 145 -12.38 18.54 -10.66
N THR A 146 -11.70 19.33 -9.84
CA THR A 146 -11.37 20.73 -10.16
C THR A 146 -10.30 20.86 -11.24
N LYS A 147 -9.41 19.87 -11.34
CA LYS A 147 -8.35 19.80 -12.35
C LYS A 147 -8.70 18.93 -13.55
N ASN A 148 -9.91 18.36 -13.57
CA ASN A 148 -10.39 17.47 -14.64
C ASN A 148 -9.42 16.29 -14.92
N LEU A 149 -8.90 15.69 -13.84
CA LEU A 149 -7.99 14.55 -13.93
C LEU A 149 -8.75 13.26 -14.22
N VAL A 150 -8.13 12.37 -14.98
CA VAL A 150 -8.63 11.01 -15.23
C VAL A 150 -8.48 10.16 -13.97
N GLY A 151 -7.38 10.36 -13.23
CA GLY A 151 -7.13 9.71 -11.95
C GLY A 151 -5.76 10.09 -11.41
N PHE A 152 -5.25 9.28 -10.49
CA PHE A 152 -3.93 9.43 -9.89
C PHE A 152 -3.11 8.17 -10.13
N TRP A 153 -1.84 8.36 -10.43
CA TRP A 153 -0.83 7.31 -10.32
C TRP A 153 -0.16 7.42 -8.94
N TYR A 154 0.10 6.27 -8.32
CA TYR A 154 0.76 6.15 -7.02
C TYR A 154 1.50 4.80 -6.96
N SER A 155 2.82 4.83 -6.79
CA SER A 155 3.62 3.59 -6.64
C SER A 155 3.50 3.04 -5.22
N THR A 156 2.84 1.90 -5.10
CA THR A 156 2.72 1.14 -3.85
C THR A 156 4.08 0.57 -3.43
N TYR A 157 4.88 0.11 -4.38
CA TYR A 157 6.23 -0.40 -4.15
C TYR A 157 7.17 0.66 -3.58
N ASP A 158 7.15 1.88 -4.12
CA ASP A 158 7.95 2.96 -3.57
C ASP A 158 7.47 3.43 -2.21
N ALA A 159 6.15 3.40 -1.98
CA ALA A 159 5.61 3.67 -0.67
C ALA A 159 6.13 2.66 0.35
N GLU A 160 6.08 1.36 0.05
CA GLU A 160 6.63 0.32 0.93
C GLU A 160 8.13 0.53 1.21
N CYS A 161 8.91 0.85 0.17
CA CYS A 161 10.36 1.01 0.29
C CYS A 161 10.78 2.34 0.94
N LYS A 162 10.01 3.42 0.75
CA LYS A 162 10.43 4.80 1.06
C LYS A 162 9.45 5.55 1.95
N LEU A 163 8.46 4.88 2.55
CA LEU A 163 7.55 5.45 3.57
C LEU A 163 8.31 6.23 4.67
N TRP A 164 9.57 5.85 4.86
CA TRP A 164 10.50 6.32 5.87
C TRP A 164 11.30 7.56 5.48
N GLU A 165 11.45 7.83 4.17
CA GLU A 165 12.49 8.73 3.65
C GLU A 165 11.96 9.82 2.73
N LYS A 166 10.86 9.57 2.01
CA LYS A 166 10.36 10.47 0.98
C LYS A 166 8.97 11.00 1.27
N GLU A 167 8.71 12.19 0.74
CA GLU A 167 7.35 12.73 0.71
C GLU A 167 6.46 11.83 -0.17
N MET A 168 5.28 11.52 0.35
CA MET A 168 4.24 10.82 -0.40
C MET A 168 3.70 11.73 -1.51
N ILE A 169 3.91 11.32 -2.75
CA ILE A 169 3.50 12.06 -3.95
C ILE A 169 2.53 11.19 -4.74
N ALA A 170 1.34 11.72 -5.00
CA ALA A 170 0.44 11.18 -6.01
C ALA A 170 0.57 12.03 -7.29
N TYR A 171 0.51 11.40 -8.44
CA TYR A 171 0.64 12.10 -9.72
C TYR A 171 -0.71 12.10 -10.44
N GLY A 172 -1.30 13.29 -10.57
CA GLY A 172 -2.54 13.49 -11.29
C GLY A 172 -2.36 13.28 -12.79
N ILE A 173 -3.14 12.37 -13.35
CA ILE A 173 -3.10 11.98 -14.77
C ILE A 173 -4.15 12.79 -15.53
N GLU A 174 -3.71 13.58 -16.50
CA GLU A 174 -4.58 14.25 -17.47
C GLU A 174 -4.76 13.38 -18.73
N ARG A 175 -5.76 13.70 -19.57
CA ARG A 175 -6.00 12.92 -20.81
C ARG A 175 -4.82 12.89 -21.76
N ASP A 176 -4.06 13.98 -21.82
CA ASP A 176 -2.93 14.12 -22.74
C ASP A 176 -1.62 13.56 -22.16
N ASP A 177 -1.66 12.93 -20.99
CA ASP A 177 -0.49 12.36 -20.31
C ASP A 177 -0.17 10.91 -20.70
N PHE A 178 -1.06 10.23 -21.43
CA PHE A 178 -0.92 8.81 -21.77
C PHE A 178 -1.34 8.51 -23.20
N ASP A 179 -0.81 7.41 -23.71
CA ASP A 179 -1.20 6.84 -25.00
C ASP A 179 -2.12 5.64 -24.78
N GLU A 180 -3.15 5.52 -25.63
CA GLU A 180 -4.05 4.36 -25.69
C GLU A 180 -3.43 3.31 -26.62
N LEU A 181 -3.06 2.15 -26.06
CA LEU A 181 -2.27 1.15 -26.78
C LEU A 181 -3.15 0.01 -27.34
N HIS A 182 -4.11 -0.47 -26.56
CA HIS A 182 -4.93 -1.62 -26.94
C HIS A 182 -6.31 -1.57 -26.26
N ARG A 183 -7.39 -2.00 -26.94
CA ARG A 183 -8.75 -1.98 -26.41
C ARG A 183 -9.49 -3.31 -26.54
N GLY A 184 -10.26 -3.67 -25.50
CA GLY A 184 -11.40 -4.60 -25.57
C GLY A 184 -11.87 -5.10 -24.19
N TYR A 185 -12.37 -6.34 -24.08
CA TYR A 185 -13.01 -6.89 -22.89
C TYR A 185 -12.12 -7.66 -21.89
N TRP A 186 -12.13 -7.28 -20.62
CA TRP A 186 -11.47 -7.98 -19.51
C TRP A 186 -12.14 -9.34 -19.15
N PRO A 187 -11.45 -10.34 -18.58
CA PRO A 187 -10.00 -10.50 -18.62
C PRO A 187 -9.58 -10.85 -20.04
N PHE A 188 -8.54 -10.19 -20.50
CA PHE A 188 -7.89 -10.56 -21.75
C PHE A 188 -6.62 -11.35 -21.50
N ASN A 189 -6.09 -11.92 -22.57
CA ASN A 189 -4.84 -12.65 -22.53
C ASN A 189 -3.68 -11.70 -22.17
N HIS A 190 -3.18 -11.78 -20.93
CA HIS A 190 -2.14 -10.90 -20.38
C HIS A 190 -0.87 -10.79 -21.23
N TYR A 191 -0.56 -11.82 -22.03
CA TYR A 191 0.60 -11.86 -22.93
C TYR A 191 0.53 -10.85 -24.10
N GLU A 192 -0.65 -10.38 -24.48
CA GLU A 192 -0.78 -9.42 -25.58
C GLU A 192 -0.41 -7.98 -25.11
N ASN A 193 -0.77 -7.58 -23.89
CA ASN A 193 -0.52 -6.21 -23.39
C ASN A 193 0.98 -5.88 -23.21
N GLY A 194 1.77 -6.83 -22.71
CA GLY A 194 3.23 -6.65 -22.55
C GLY A 194 4.00 -6.49 -23.87
N CYS A 195 3.33 -6.75 -25.02
CA CYS A 195 3.90 -6.55 -26.35
C CYS A 195 3.54 -5.20 -26.97
N HIS A 196 2.62 -4.42 -26.37
CA HIS A 196 2.04 -3.23 -26.99
C HIS A 196 2.63 -1.90 -26.49
N GLY A 197 3.53 -1.93 -25.51
CA GLY A 197 4.14 -0.75 -24.91
C GLY A 197 5.61 -0.93 -24.53
N ASP A 198 6.21 0.10 -23.93
CA ASP A 198 7.56 0.07 -23.39
C ASP A 198 7.53 -0.56 -21.98
N PRO A 199 8.26 -1.66 -21.69
CA PRO A 199 8.22 -2.33 -20.40
C PRO A 199 8.72 -1.48 -19.23
N TYR A 200 9.37 -0.34 -19.51
CA TYR A 200 9.89 0.58 -18.50
C TYR A 200 8.93 1.75 -18.20
N LEU A 201 7.75 1.79 -18.84
CA LEU A 201 6.77 2.85 -18.63
C LEU A 201 5.53 2.33 -17.91
N TRP A 202 5.05 3.13 -16.95
CA TRP A 202 3.89 2.80 -16.14
C TRP A 202 2.60 2.70 -16.95
N SER A 203 1.82 1.65 -16.68
CA SER A 203 0.57 1.34 -17.36
C SER A 203 -0.62 1.24 -16.42
N PHE A 204 -1.81 1.41 -16.98
CA PHE A 204 -3.09 1.24 -16.29
C PHE A 204 -4.20 0.88 -17.29
N TYR A 205 -5.34 0.43 -16.79
CA TYR A 205 -6.52 0.14 -17.60
C TYR A 205 -7.55 1.26 -17.46
N PHE A 206 -7.95 1.86 -18.58
CA PHE A 206 -9.03 2.84 -18.64
C PHE A 206 -10.34 2.16 -19.04
N CYS A 207 -11.38 2.25 -18.22
CA CYS A 207 -12.70 1.69 -18.55
C CYS A 207 -13.48 2.64 -19.45
N ASN A 208 -13.77 2.17 -20.66
CA ASN A 208 -14.43 2.96 -21.69
C ASN A 208 -15.89 3.31 -21.34
N GLN A 209 -16.58 2.48 -20.55
CA GLN A 209 -17.97 2.75 -20.16
C GLN A 209 -18.10 3.74 -19.00
N THR A 210 -17.24 3.63 -17.98
CA THR A 210 -17.41 4.39 -16.73
C THR A 210 -16.43 5.55 -16.60
N GLY A 211 -15.39 5.59 -17.43
CA GLY A 211 -14.36 6.62 -17.38
C GLY A 211 -13.40 6.48 -16.21
N VAL A 212 -13.41 5.35 -15.50
CA VAL A 212 -12.51 5.08 -14.38
C VAL A 212 -11.20 4.46 -14.85
N ILE A 213 -10.17 4.53 -13.99
CA ILE A 213 -8.91 3.82 -14.23
C ILE A 213 -8.66 2.77 -13.15
N TYR A 214 -7.95 1.71 -13.54
CA TYR A 214 -7.46 0.65 -12.67
C TYR A 214 -5.95 0.58 -12.82
N LEU A 215 -5.22 0.76 -11.73
CA LEU A 215 -3.76 0.63 -11.72
C LEU A 215 -3.38 -0.85 -11.66
N GLU A 216 -2.27 -1.22 -12.30
CA GLU A 216 -1.81 -2.61 -12.31
C GLU A 216 -1.23 -3.07 -10.96
N ASP A 217 -0.68 -2.14 -10.19
CA ASP A 217 0.09 -2.35 -8.97
C ASP A 217 -0.75 -2.29 -7.68
N THR A 218 -2.03 -1.93 -7.76
CA THR A 218 -2.90 -1.81 -6.58
C THR A 218 -3.76 -3.04 -6.32
N GLY A 219 -3.76 -4.03 -7.22
CA GLY A 219 -4.52 -5.28 -7.04
C GLY A 219 -6.04 -5.13 -7.14
N VAL A 220 -6.54 -3.95 -7.57
CA VAL A 220 -7.97 -3.73 -7.78
C VAL A 220 -8.49 -4.60 -8.92
N ARG A 221 -9.58 -5.32 -8.64
CA ARG A 221 -10.20 -6.22 -9.60
C ARG A 221 -11.00 -5.46 -10.65
N ILE A 222 -10.57 -5.56 -11.90
CA ILE A 222 -11.35 -5.12 -13.06
C ILE A 222 -12.53 -6.09 -13.25
N PRO A 223 -13.77 -5.59 -13.44
CA PRO A 223 -14.92 -6.46 -13.66
C PRO A 223 -14.78 -7.32 -14.92
N ASN A 224 -15.14 -8.60 -14.82
CA ASN A 224 -15.19 -9.50 -15.98
C ASN A 224 -16.18 -8.95 -17.03
N GLY A 225 -15.73 -8.89 -18.27
CA GLY A 225 -16.45 -8.35 -19.43
C GLY A 225 -16.37 -6.83 -19.59
N ALA A 226 -15.62 -6.10 -18.75
CA ALA A 226 -15.48 -4.65 -18.88
C ALA A 226 -14.72 -4.27 -20.16
N ASP A 227 -15.20 -3.26 -20.92
CA ASP A 227 -14.47 -2.73 -22.07
C ASP A 227 -13.42 -1.76 -21.54
N VAL A 228 -12.17 -2.17 -21.66
CA VAL A 228 -11.01 -1.46 -21.15
C VAL A 228 -10.04 -1.17 -22.28
N THR A 229 -9.37 -0.04 -22.14
CA THR A 229 -8.21 0.33 -22.95
C THR A 229 -6.97 0.22 -22.06
N TYR A 230 -5.99 -0.56 -22.48
CA TYR A 230 -4.65 -0.56 -21.90
C TYR A 230 -3.95 0.75 -22.31
N CYS A 231 -3.58 1.54 -21.31
CA CYS A 231 -2.97 2.84 -21.46
C CYS A 231 -1.59 2.84 -20.83
N GLN A 232 -0.69 3.65 -21.39
CA GLN A 232 0.66 3.82 -20.86
C GLN A 232 0.99 5.30 -20.77
N LEU A 233 1.58 5.72 -19.65
CA LEU A 233 2.05 7.10 -19.49
C LEU A 233 3.09 7.42 -20.56
N ARG A 234 2.93 8.57 -21.21
CA ARG A 234 3.91 9.05 -22.19
C ARG A 234 5.27 9.19 -21.52
N LYS A 235 6.33 8.82 -22.26
CA LYS A 235 7.70 8.85 -21.73
C LYS A 235 8.10 10.19 -21.13
N ASP A 236 7.82 11.31 -21.80
CA ASP A 236 8.15 12.66 -21.31
C ASP A 236 7.39 13.04 -20.03
N ARG A 237 6.31 12.33 -19.71
CA ARG A 237 5.54 12.50 -18.48
C ARG A 237 6.03 11.53 -17.40
N ALA A 238 6.28 10.28 -17.76
CA ALA A 238 6.82 9.27 -16.86
C ALA A 238 8.22 9.64 -16.35
N ASP A 239 9.05 10.30 -17.16
CA ASP A 239 10.37 10.79 -16.74
C ASP A 239 10.30 11.79 -15.58
N VAL A 240 9.18 12.52 -15.43
CA VAL A 240 8.96 13.43 -14.28
C VAL A 240 8.76 12.64 -13.00
N ILE A 241 8.10 11.47 -13.08
CA ILE A 241 8.01 10.54 -11.95
C ILE A 241 9.43 10.08 -11.60
N TYR A 242 10.22 9.63 -12.58
CA TYR A 242 11.59 9.14 -12.38
C TYR A 242 12.60 10.19 -11.90
N GLN A 243 12.44 11.48 -12.22
CA GLN A 243 13.34 12.54 -11.73
C GLN A 243 13.23 12.81 -10.22
N ASP A 244 12.12 12.41 -9.60
CA ASP A 244 11.95 12.42 -8.15
C ASP A 244 12.57 11.16 -7.47
N TYR A 245 13.20 10.26 -8.23
CA TYR A 245 13.89 9.05 -7.75
C TYR A 245 15.35 9.32 -7.48
#